data_AF-A0A922YVS8-F1
#
_entry.id   AF-A0A922YVS8-F1
#
_cell.length_a   1.000
_cell.length_b   1.000
_cell.length_c   1.000
_cell.angle_alpha   90.00
_cell.angle_beta   90.00
_cell.angle_gamma   90.00
#
_symmetry.space_group_name_H-M   'P 1'
#
loop_
_entity.id
_entity.type
_entity.pdbx_description
1 polymer ?
#
loop_
_entity_poly.entity_id
_entity_poly.type
_entity_poly.pdbx_seq_one_letter_code
_entity_poly.pdbx_strand_id
1 'polypeptide(L)'
;MFYDRATDDFSIPVVVGLDSNVVSGLDGKRANVDVGLALPALIERGLSGQLATQSLLTGLLYVDLDLRPQRESNVRGTYEGMTEIPTTVTAIQNLRDQFEGMDFRKIADDLSAIAASARAVVSGPQLKQAMDDLVAITASFKRLSDRLDKRVDPLADELQRSLQATREAMEGMQQAAKSVNETADGVGRTSDQVANLLAPEAPLVQNLQRAASEVGRTAAALREATSGDSNLMVGADRALEDLSRAARSLRDLAETLEQQPDALLRGREVKP
;
A
#
# COMPACT_ATOMS: atom_id res chain seq x y z
N MET A 1 27.76 -29.74 -59.87
CA MET A 1 27.88 -29.38 -58.45
C MET A 1 29.24 -28.71 -58.30
N PHE A 2 29.26 -27.49 -57.77
CA PHE A 2 30.47 -26.71 -57.59
C PHE A 2 30.75 -26.59 -56.10
N TYR A 3 31.99 -26.81 -55.70
CA TYR A 3 32.44 -26.72 -54.33
C TYR A 3 33.42 -25.55 -54.24
N ASP A 4 33.07 -24.55 -53.42
CA ASP A 4 33.97 -23.44 -53.12
C ASP A 4 34.76 -23.77 -51.87
N ARG A 5 36.06 -24.00 -52.04
CA ARG A 5 36.99 -24.37 -50.96
C ARG A 5 37.26 -23.22 -49.98
N ALA A 6 36.99 -21.97 -50.37
CA ALA A 6 37.20 -20.82 -49.50
C ALA A 6 36.02 -20.62 -48.52
N THR A 7 34.81 -21.01 -48.93
CA THR A 7 33.57 -20.85 -48.14
C THR A 7 33.00 -22.17 -47.63
N ASP A 8 33.62 -23.30 -47.99
CA ASP A 8 33.19 -24.67 -47.68
C ASP A 8 31.74 -24.94 -48.10
N ASP A 9 31.29 -24.31 -49.19
CA ASP A 9 29.90 -24.30 -49.61
C ASP A 9 29.66 -25.04 -50.94
N PHE A 10 28.53 -25.75 -51.00
CA PHE A 10 28.14 -26.59 -52.13
C PHE A 10 27.02 -25.92 -52.93
N SER A 11 27.26 -25.70 -54.23
CA SER A 11 26.27 -25.12 -55.15
C SER A 11 25.83 -26.07 -56.26
N ILE A 12 24.54 -26.09 -56.53
CA ILE A 12 23.94 -26.83 -57.65
C ILE A 12 23.67 -25.84 -58.78
N PRO A 13 24.34 -25.96 -59.94
CA PRO A 13 24.08 -25.07 -61.07
C PRO A 13 22.70 -25.35 -61.67
N VAL A 14 21.93 -24.30 -61.91
CA VAL A 14 20.62 -24.36 -62.58
C VAL A 14 20.69 -23.50 -63.83
N VAL A 15 20.42 -24.09 -64.99
CA VAL A 15 20.37 -23.38 -66.27
C VAL A 15 18.92 -23.11 -66.62
N VAL A 16 18.58 -21.85 -66.87
CA VAL A 16 17.24 -21.41 -67.23
C VAL A 16 17.27 -20.85 -68.65
N GLY A 17 16.36 -21.32 -69.50
CA GLY A 17 16.10 -20.72 -70.80
C GLY A 17 15.08 -19.60 -70.66
N LEU A 18 15.45 -18.37 -71.01
CA LEU A 18 14.53 -17.23 -71.05
C LEU A 18 14.02 -17.02 -72.47
N ASP A 19 12.71 -17.02 -72.65
CA ASP A 19 12.08 -16.71 -73.93
C ASP A 19 12.02 -15.18 -74.13
N SER A 20 12.48 -14.70 -75.28
CA SER A 20 12.57 -13.27 -75.60
C SER A 20 11.23 -12.55 -75.66
N ASN A 21 10.14 -13.31 -75.82
CA ASN A 21 8.79 -12.78 -75.82
C ASN A 21 8.29 -12.41 -74.41
N VAL A 22 8.95 -12.87 -73.34
CA VAL A 22 8.50 -12.70 -71.94
C VAL A 22 9.11 -11.46 -71.29
N VAL A 23 10.27 -10.98 -71.77
CA VAL A 23 11.04 -9.87 -71.15
C VAL A 23 10.75 -8.51 -71.81
N SER A 24 9.99 -8.49 -72.91
CA SER A 24 9.66 -7.26 -73.63
C SER A 24 8.54 -6.47 -72.93
N GLY A 25 8.88 -5.56 -72.02
CA GLY A 25 7.87 -4.65 -71.46
C GLY A 25 8.22 -3.76 -70.26
N LEU A 26 9.48 -3.58 -69.90
CA LEU A 26 9.84 -2.78 -68.71
C LEU A 26 9.82 -1.25 -68.93
N ASP A 27 9.65 -0.80 -70.18
CA ASP A 27 9.57 0.60 -70.60
C ASP A 27 8.30 0.91 -71.44
N GLY A 28 7.38 -0.06 -71.57
CA GLY A 28 6.14 0.09 -72.33
C GLY A 28 6.32 0.21 -73.85
N LYS A 29 7.53 0.03 -74.38
CA LYS A 29 7.83 0.03 -75.81
C LYS A 29 8.27 -1.36 -76.23
N ARG A 30 7.67 -1.90 -77.29
CA ARG A 30 8.18 -3.11 -77.95
C ARG A 30 9.47 -2.77 -78.69
N ALA A 31 10.57 -2.61 -77.96
CA ALA A 31 11.88 -2.65 -78.55
C ALA A 31 12.31 -4.11 -78.62
N ASN A 32 12.74 -4.54 -79.81
CA ASN A 32 13.37 -5.84 -80.05
C ASN A 32 14.77 -5.82 -79.41
N VAL A 33 14.82 -5.69 -78.08
CA VAL A 33 16.06 -5.68 -77.32
C VAL A 33 16.45 -7.12 -77.11
N ASP A 34 17.65 -7.46 -77.57
CA ASP A 34 18.24 -8.77 -77.32
C ASP A 34 18.27 -9.01 -75.80
N VAL A 35 17.60 -10.07 -75.33
CA VAL A 35 17.47 -10.38 -73.90
C VAL A 35 18.85 -10.52 -73.24
N GLY A 36 19.87 -10.91 -74.01
CA GLY A 36 21.25 -10.96 -73.55
C GLY A 36 21.80 -9.60 -73.08
N LEU A 37 21.32 -8.49 -73.64
CA LEU A 37 21.78 -7.14 -73.31
C LEU A 37 21.00 -6.50 -72.14
N ALA A 38 19.74 -6.92 -71.93
CA ALA A 38 18.89 -6.35 -70.87
C ALA A 38 19.12 -7.00 -69.50
N LEU A 39 19.48 -8.28 -69.47
CA LEU A 39 19.64 -9.05 -68.23
C LEU A 39 20.74 -8.51 -67.30
N PRO A 40 21.95 -8.14 -67.79
CA PRO A 40 22.99 -7.54 -66.94
C PRO A 40 22.52 -6.27 -66.24
N ALA A 41 21.78 -5.40 -66.93
CA ALA A 41 21.25 -4.17 -66.36
C ALA A 41 20.17 -4.43 -65.29
N LEU A 42 19.43 -5.53 -65.37
CA LEU A 42 18.47 -5.93 -64.33
C LEU A 42 19.18 -6.51 -63.10
N ILE A 43 20.24 -7.27 -63.29
CA ILE A 43 21.09 -7.78 -62.21
C ILE A 43 21.71 -6.62 -61.44
N GLU A 44 22.26 -5.61 -62.13
CA GLU A 44 22.79 -4.39 -61.50
C GLU A 44 21.72 -3.63 -60.69
N ARG A 45 20.44 -3.78 -61.04
CA ARG A 45 19.30 -3.17 -60.33
C ARG A 45 18.74 -4.06 -59.22
N GLY A 46 19.36 -5.21 -58.93
CA GLY A 46 18.98 -6.11 -57.85
C GLY A 46 18.12 -7.30 -58.28
N LEU A 47 18.14 -7.70 -59.55
CA LEU A 47 17.47 -8.93 -59.97
C LEU A 47 18.12 -10.13 -59.28
N SER A 48 17.31 -10.90 -58.56
CA SER A 48 17.75 -12.09 -57.85
C SER A 48 16.76 -13.23 -57.99
N GLY A 49 17.27 -14.45 -58.02
CA GLY A 49 16.50 -15.67 -58.03
C GLY A 49 16.28 -16.25 -56.63
N GLN A 50 15.11 -16.81 -56.39
CA GLN A 50 14.83 -17.58 -55.19
C GLN A 50 14.06 -18.85 -55.57
N LEU A 51 14.34 -19.97 -54.91
CA LEU A 51 13.46 -21.14 -55.02
C LEU A 51 12.18 -20.87 -54.21
N ALA A 52 11.04 -21.01 -54.88
CA ALA A 52 9.73 -20.90 -54.27
C ALA A 52 8.96 -22.20 -54.46
N THR A 53 8.09 -22.52 -53.50
CA THR A 53 7.29 -23.74 -53.56
C THR A 53 6.02 -23.47 -54.33
N GLN A 54 5.81 -24.19 -55.43
CA GLN A 54 4.57 -24.11 -56.20
C GLN A 54 3.43 -24.84 -55.48
N SER A 55 3.75 -25.97 -54.84
CA SER A 55 2.78 -26.79 -54.12
C SER A 55 3.47 -27.53 -52.97
N LEU A 56 2.99 -27.29 -51.75
CA LEU A 56 3.43 -27.99 -50.55
C LEU A 56 3.03 -29.48 -50.57
N LEU A 57 1.97 -29.83 -51.29
CA LEU A 57 1.45 -31.20 -51.34
C LEU A 57 2.30 -32.11 -52.25
N THR A 58 2.85 -31.55 -53.34
CA THR A 58 3.66 -32.30 -54.31
C THR A 58 5.15 -32.02 -54.20
N GLY A 59 5.56 -30.98 -53.46
CA GLY A 59 6.96 -30.59 -53.29
C GLY A 59 7.60 -29.95 -54.53
N LEU A 60 6.80 -29.57 -55.53
CA LEU A 60 7.30 -28.92 -56.75
C LEU A 60 7.80 -27.51 -56.44
N LEU A 61 9.01 -27.22 -56.92
CA LEU A 61 9.67 -25.91 -56.79
C LEU A 61 9.71 -25.19 -58.13
N TYR A 62 9.62 -23.86 -58.10
CA TYR A 62 9.87 -22.99 -59.25
C TYR A 62 10.92 -21.94 -58.89
N VAL A 63 11.53 -21.36 -59.92
CA VAL A 63 12.47 -20.25 -59.77
C VAL A 63 11.69 -18.94 -59.85
N ASP A 64 11.64 -18.21 -58.76
CA ASP A 64 11.07 -16.88 -58.67
C ASP A 64 12.17 -15.85 -58.96
N LEU A 65 11.94 -14.93 -59.90
CA LEU A 65 12.89 -13.88 -60.28
C LEU A 65 12.27 -12.53 -59.94
N ASP A 66 12.88 -11.80 -59.02
CA ASP A 66 12.36 -10.51 -58.54
C ASP A 66 13.47 -9.48 -58.29
N LEU A 67 13.13 -8.20 -58.38
CA LEU A 67 14.02 -7.07 -58.11
C LEU A 67 14.04 -6.76 -56.62
N ARG A 68 15.14 -7.11 -55.96
CA ARG A 68 15.32 -6.95 -54.52
C ARG A 68 16.46 -5.97 -54.23
N PRO A 69 16.25 -4.95 -53.39
CA PRO A 69 17.27 -3.94 -53.11
C PRO A 69 18.44 -4.42 -52.23
N GLN A 70 18.41 -5.67 -51.73
CA GLN A 70 19.50 -6.25 -50.94
C GLN A 70 20.66 -6.70 -51.83
N ARG A 71 21.88 -6.29 -51.45
CA ARG A 71 23.11 -6.37 -52.25
C ARG A 71 23.97 -7.61 -52.01
N GLU A 72 23.56 -8.51 -51.12
CA GLU A 72 24.37 -9.70 -50.82
C GLU A 72 24.11 -10.78 -51.87
N SER A 73 24.84 -10.62 -52.97
CA SER A 73 24.71 -11.42 -54.17
C SER A 73 26.11 -11.96 -54.46
N ASN A 74 26.36 -13.22 -54.10
CA ASN A 74 27.60 -13.89 -54.43
C ASN A 74 27.44 -14.52 -55.81
N VAL A 75 27.94 -13.82 -56.84
CA VAL A 75 28.09 -14.39 -58.18
C VAL A 75 29.34 -15.26 -58.16
N ARG A 76 29.21 -16.55 -58.50
CA ARG A 76 30.31 -17.53 -58.40
C ARG A 76 31.10 -17.68 -59.69
N GLY A 77 30.65 -17.07 -60.78
CA GLY A 77 31.37 -17.04 -62.07
C GLY A 77 31.44 -18.42 -62.71
N THR A 78 30.30 -19.11 -62.76
CA THR A 78 30.29 -20.58 -62.86
C THR A 78 30.37 -21.13 -64.30
N TYR A 79 30.06 -20.32 -65.33
CA TYR A 79 30.09 -20.72 -66.74
C TYR A 79 30.59 -19.59 -67.66
N GLU A 80 31.65 -19.85 -68.43
CA GLU A 80 32.18 -18.91 -69.43
C GLU A 80 31.14 -18.66 -70.54
N GLY A 81 30.77 -17.40 -70.76
CA GLY A 81 29.84 -16.98 -71.81
C GLY A 81 28.35 -16.97 -71.44
N MET A 82 27.98 -17.26 -70.18
CA MET A 82 26.60 -17.15 -69.69
C MET A 82 26.45 -16.07 -68.62
N THR A 83 25.33 -15.36 -68.63
CA THR A 83 24.98 -14.38 -67.59
C THR A 83 24.44 -15.09 -66.36
N GLU A 84 25.11 -14.91 -65.21
CA GLU A 84 24.71 -15.51 -63.94
C GLU A 84 23.74 -14.60 -63.17
N ILE A 85 22.61 -15.15 -62.72
CA ILE A 85 21.63 -14.44 -61.87
C ILE A 85 21.92 -14.79 -60.40
N PRO A 86 22.15 -13.81 -59.52
CA PRO A 86 22.39 -14.07 -58.10
C PRO A 86 21.19 -14.74 -57.42
N THR A 87 21.44 -15.63 -56.45
CA THR A 87 20.39 -16.31 -55.68
C THR A 87 20.28 -15.80 -54.25
N THR A 88 19.05 -15.73 -53.70
CA THR A 88 18.79 -15.42 -52.29
C THR A 88 18.29 -16.65 -51.53
N VAL A 89 18.59 -16.71 -50.23
CA VAL A 89 18.08 -17.77 -49.34
C VAL A 89 16.57 -17.63 -49.13
N THR A 90 15.88 -18.76 -49.00
CA THR A 90 14.42 -18.79 -48.90
C THR A 90 13.94 -18.53 -47.47
N ALA A 91 12.81 -17.81 -47.29
CA ALA A 91 12.25 -17.52 -45.97
C ALA A 91 11.93 -18.76 -45.12
N ILE A 92 11.64 -19.89 -45.76
CA ILE A 92 11.36 -21.17 -45.08
C ILE A 92 12.62 -21.77 -44.44
N GLN A 93 13.81 -21.56 -45.02
CA GLN A 93 15.08 -22.01 -44.42
C GLN A 93 15.34 -21.25 -43.12
N ASN A 94 15.20 -19.92 -43.13
CA ASN A 94 15.35 -19.10 -41.93
C ASN A 94 14.35 -19.48 -40.82
N LEU A 95 13.11 -19.79 -41.17
CA LEU A 95 12.09 -20.22 -40.19
C LEU A 95 12.42 -21.59 -39.60
N ARG A 96 12.94 -22.52 -40.40
CA ARG A 96 13.38 -23.84 -39.94
C ARG A 96 14.54 -23.73 -38.96
N ASP A 97 15.55 -22.93 -39.28
CA ASP A 97 16.72 -22.74 -38.42
C ASP A 97 16.34 -22.12 -37.06
N GLN A 98 15.40 -21.18 -37.06
CA GLN A 98 14.84 -20.60 -35.83
C GLN A 98 14.04 -21.61 -35.00
N PHE A 99 13.37 -22.56 -35.65
CA PHE A 99 12.57 -23.59 -34.97
C PHE A 99 13.44 -24.72 -34.40
N GLU A 100 14.52 -25.09 -35.08
CA GLU A 100 15.50 -26.09 -34.61
C GLU A 100 16.26 -25.62 -33.35
N GLY A 101 16.39 -24.30 -33.16
CA GLY A 101 16.99 -23.71 -31.95
C GLY A 101 16.08 -23.63 -30.72
N MET A 102 14.80 -24.01 -30.82
CA MET A 102 13.86 -23.89 -29.71
C MET A 102 13.86 -25.14 -28.81
N ASP A 103 14.20 -24.95 -27.53
CA ASP A 103 14.13 -26.04 -26.55
C ASP A 103 12.71 -26.19 -26.00
N PHE A 104 11.90 -26.97 -26.70
CA PHE A 104 10.53 -27.32 -26.30
C PHE A 104 10.47 -28.02 -24.94
N ARG A 105 11.55 -28.70 -24.52
CA ARG A 105 11.60 -29.39 -23.23
C ARG A 105 11.67 -28.36 -22.10
N LYS A 106 12.51 -27.33 -22.25
CA LYS A 106 12.57 -26.20 -21.30
C LYS A 106 11.23 -25.46 -21.16
N ILE A 107 10.54 -25.23 -22.27
CA ILE A 107 9.21 -24.58 -22.25
C ILE A 107 8.19 -25.43 -21.46
N ALA A 108 8.21 -26.76 -21.65
CA ALA A 108 7.34 -27.66 -20.91
C ALA A 108 7.68 -27.72 -19.41
N ASP A 109 8.97 -27.67 -19.07
CA ASP A 109 9.45 -27.64 -17.69
C ASP A 109 9.02 -26.34 -16.99
N ASP A 110 9.18 -25.19 -17.64
CA ASP A 110 8.77 -23.88 -17.12
C ASP A 110 7.24 -23.82 -16.90
N LEU A 111 6.44 -24.32 -17.85
CA LEU A 111 4.98 -24.41 -17.72
C LEU A 111 4.57 -25.31 -16.54
N SER A 112 5.27 -26.44 -16.35
CA SER A 112 5.02 -27.36 -15.26
C SER A 112 5.36 -26.73 -13.90
N ALA A 113 6.45 -25.97 -13.82
CA ALA A 113 6.85 -25.24 -12.63
C ALA A 113 5.84 -24.14 -12.25
N ILE A 114 5.30 -23.42 -13.25
CA ILE A 114 4.25 -22.42 -13.05
C ILE A 114 2.97 -23.08 -12.51
N ALA A 115 2.55 -24.20 -13.11
CA ALA A 115 1.36 -24.93 -12.66
C ALA A 115 1.50 -25.45 -11.22
N ALA A 116 2.68 -25.96 -10.85
CA ALA A 116 2.98 -26.38 -9.48
C ALA A 116 2.92 -25.21 -8.50
N SER A 117 3.47 -24.05 -8.88
CA SER A 117 3.48 -22.83 -8.06
C SER A 117 2.06 -22.27 -7.86
N ALA A 118 1.24 -22.24 -8.91
CA ALA A 118 -0.16 -21.82 -8.81
C ALA A 118 -0.96 -22.72 -7.87
N ARG A 119 -0.74 -24.04 -7.93
CA ARG A 119 -1.38 -24.99 -7.00
C ARG A 119 -0.89 -24.81 -5.57
N ALA A 120 0.38 -24.51 -5.37
CA ALA A 120 0.95 -24.23 -4.05
C ALA A 120 0.38 -22.96 -3.41
N VAL A 121 0.02 -21.94 -4.18
CA VAL A 121 -0.65 -20.73 -3.65
C VAL A 121 -2.12 -20.99 -3.33
N VAL A 122 -2.84 -21.67 -4.23
CA VAL A 122 -4.29 -21.92 -4.09
C VAL A 122 -4.61 -22.98 -3.04
N SER A 123 -3.75 -24.00 -2.90
CA SER A 123 -3.90 -25.09 -1.91
C SER A 123 -2.91 -24.97 -0.76
N GLY A 124 -2.21 -23.84 -0.67
CA GLY A 124 -1.12 -23.63 0.27
C GLY A 124 -1.63 -23.48 1.70
N PRO A 125 -0.86 -23.94 2.69
CA PRO A 125 -1.16 -23.69 4.10
C PRO A 125 -1.22 -22.19 4.41
N GLN A 126 -0.57 -21.33 3.62
CA GLN A 126 -0.60 -19.87 3.82
C GLN A 126 -2.01 -19.27 3.66
N LEU A 127 -2.83 -19.76 2.72
CA LEU A 127 -4.19 -19.23 2.55
C LEU A 127 -5.09 -19.63 3.72
N LYS A 128 -4.93 -20.86 4.21
CA LYS A 128 -5.63 -21.33 5.41
C LYS A 128 -5.21 -20.54 6.65
N GLN A 129 -3.90 -20.32 6.82
CA GLN A 129 -3.34 -19.50 7.89
C GLN A 129 -3.91 -18.07 7.85
N ALA A 130 -3.97 -17.44 6.68
CA ALA A 130 -4.51 -16.09 6.54
C ALA A 130 -6.01 -16.01 6.90
N MET A 131 -6.78 -17.06 6.60
CA MET A 131 -8.19 -17.16 7.01
C MET A 131 -8.31 -17.36 8.53
N ASP A 132 -7.47 -18.22 9.12
CA ASP A 132 -7.44 -18.44 10.56
C ASP A 132 -7.07 -17.14 11.31
N ASP A 133 -6.09 -16.38 10.80
CA ASP A 133 -5.69 -15.09 11.35
C ASP A 133 -6.82 -14.06 11.24
N LEU A 134 -7.55 -14.01 10.13
CA LEU A 134 -8.70 -13.12 9.95
C LEU A 134 -9.82 -13.41 10.97
N VAL A 135 -10.09 -14.70 11.23
CA VAL A 135 -11.05 -15.13 12.26
C VAL A 135 -10.57 -14.70 13.65
N ALA A 136 -9.28 -14.86 13.95
CA ALA A 136 -8.70 -14.46 15.24
C ALA A 136 -8.76 -12.94 15.46
N ILE A 137 -8.52 -12.14 14.41
CA ILE A 137 -8.65 -10.68 14.43
C ILE A 137 -10.10 -10.28 14.69
N THR A 138 -11.04 -10.88 13.97
CA THR A 138 -12.49 -10.60 14.12
C THR A 138 -12.97 -10.91 15.53
N ALA A 139 -12.52 -12.04 16.10
CA ALA A 139 -12.82 -12.41 17.48
C ALA A 139 -12.22 -11.40 18.49
N SER A 140 -11.01 -10.90 18.22
CA SER A 140 -10.36 -9.90 19.07
C SER A 140 -11.08 -8.55 19.02
N PHE A 141 -11.56 -8.14 17.84
CA PHE A 141 -12.38 -6.94 17.68
C PHE A 141 -13.70 -7.04 18.44
N LYS A 142 -14.41 -8.17 18.33
CA LYS A 142 -15.65 -8.41 19.10
C LYS A 142 -15.41 -8.31 20.61
N ARG A 143 -14.34 -8.93 21.12
CA ARG A 143 -13.97 -8.84 22.55
C ARG A 143 -13.59 -7.43 23.00
N LEU A 144 -13.04 -6.61 22.10
CA LEU A 144 -12.78 -5.20 22.40
C LEU A 144 -14.10 -4.43 22.47
N SER A 145 -14.98 -4.63 21.50
CA SER A 145 -16.32 -4.02 21.47
C SER A 145 -17.12 -4.37 22.73
N ASP A 146 -17.17 -5.63 23.13
CA ASP A 146 -17.89 -6.06 24.34
C ASP A 146 -17.30 -5.47 25.63
N ARG A 147 -15.98 -5.23 25.67
CA ARG A 147 -15.32 -4.60 26.81
C ARG A 147 -15.58 -3.10 26.86
N LEU A 148 -15.65 -2.46 25.70
CA LEU A 148 -15.96 -1.04 25.58
C LEU A 148 -17.42 -0.81 26.02
N ASP A 149 -18.35 -1.60 25.49
CA ASP A 149 -19.78 -1.56 25.82
C ASP A 149 -20.01 -1.70 27.34
N LYS A 150 -19.32 -2.65 27.99
CA LYS A 150 -19.42 -2.87 29.44
C LYS A 150 -18.75 -1.81 30.33
N ARG A 151 -17.86 -0.97 29.79
CA ARG A 151 -17.12 0.04 30.57
C ARG A 151 -17.63 1.46 30.36
N VAL A 152 -18.42 1.71 29.32
CA VAL A 152 -19.00 3.05 29.04
C VAL A 152 -20.08 3.40 30.06
N ASP A 153 -21.04 2.51 30.34
CA ASP A 153 -22.13 2.80 31.28
C ASP A 153 -21.65 3.08 32.72
N PRO A 154 -20.77 2.27 33.33
CA PRO A 154 -20.29 2.55 34.69
C PRO A 154 -19.46 3.83 34.79
N LEU A 155 -18.75 4.20 33.72
CA LEU A 155 -17.95 5.42 33.67
C LEU A 155 -18.85 6.66 33.58
N ALA A 156 -19.91 6.58 32.78
CA ALA A 156 -20.91 7.64 32.69
C ALA A 156 -21.64 7.84 34.02
N ASP A 157 -22.02 6.74 34.68
CA ASP A 157 -22.65 6.77 36.00
C ASP A 157 -21.73 7.39 37.07
N GLU A 158 -20.45 7.02 37.09
CA GLU A 158 -19.48 7.54 38.05
C GLU A 158 -19.22 9.05 37.84
N LEU A 159 -19.12 9.49 36.58
CA LEU A 159 -19.00 10.92 36.26
C LEU A 159 -20.24 11.70 36.69
N GLN A 160 -21.43 11.15 36.47
CA GLN A 160 -22.68 11.78 36.91
C GLN A 160 -22.75 11.91 38.43
N ARG A 161 -22.36 10.87 39.18
CA ARG A 161 -22.28 10.92 40.65
C ARG A 161 -21.25 11.94 41.14
N SER A 162 -20.08 11.98 40.51
CA SER A 162 -19.03 12.95 40.83
C SER A 162 -19.49 14.40 40.62
N LEU A 163 -20.16 14.67 39.51
CA LEU A 163 -20.74 15.99 39.23
C LEU A 163 -21.85 16.35 40.22
N GLN A 164 -22.67 15.39 40.62
CA GLN A 164 -23.69 15.60 41.65
C GLN A 164 -23.07 15.91 43.02
N ALA A 165 -22.08 15.13 43.46
CA ALA A 165 -21.36 15.38 44.71
C ALA A 165 -20.65 16.75 44.71
N THR A 166 -20.10 17.16 43.56
CA THR A 166 -19.48 18.48 43.40
C THR A 166 -20.51 19.60 43.50
N ARG A 167 -21.70 19.43 42.91
CA ARG A 167 -22.80 20.40 43.05
C ARG A 167 -23.27 20.53 44.49
N GLU A 168 -23.49 19.42 45.18
CA GLU A 168 -23.90 19.40 46.59
C GLU A 168 -22.84 20.08 47.49
N ALA A 169 -21.55 19.87 47.22
CA ALA A 169 -20.48 20.56 47.93
C ALA A 169 -20.49 22.07 47.67
N MET A 170 -20.71 22.50 46.41
CA MET A 170 -20.83 23.92 46.08
C MET A 170 -22.05 24.57 46.72
N GLU A 171 -23.20 23.90 46.77
CA GLU A 171 -24.41 24.38 47.45
C GLU A 171 -24.18 24.52 48.96
N GLY A 172 -23.54 23.52 49.59
CA GLY A 172 -23.16 23.60 51.01
C GLY A 172 -22.18 24.75 51.29
N MET A 173 -21.23 24.99 50.39
CA MET A 173 -20.30 26.10 50.50
C MET A 173 -20.98 27.47 50.33
N GLN A 174 -21.94 27.60 49.40
CA GLN A 174 -22.74 28.84 49.24
C GLN A 174 -23.59 29.12 50.48
N GLN A 175 -24.21 28.09 51.06
CA GLN A 175 -24.96 28.23 52.30
C GLN A 175 -24.06 28.64 53.47
N ALA A 176 -22.90 27.99 53.62
CA ALA A 176 -21.93 28.37 54.65
C ALA A 176 -21.44 29.81 54.46
N ALA A 177 -21.11 30.23 53.23
CA ALA A 177 -20.72 31.60 52.93
C ALA A 177 -21.83 32.60 53.25
N LYS A 178 -23.10 32.26 52.96
CA LYS A 178 -24.26 33.09 53.28
C LYS A 178 -24.47 33.20 54.80
N SER A 179 -24.38 32.09 55.53
CA SER A 179 -24.45 32.09 57.00
C SER A 179 -23.32 32.89 57.64
N VAL A 180 -22.10 32.80 57.09
CA VAL A 180 -20.97 33.63 57.53
C VAL A 180 -21.24 35.11 57.26
N ASN A 181 -21.79 35.46 56.08
CA ASN A 181 -22.09 36.85 55.73
C ASN A 181 -23.22 37.44 56.58
N GLU A 182 -24.30 36.68 56.81
CA GLU A 182 -25.42 37.08 57.69
C GLU A 182 -24.98 37.22 59.16
N THR A 183 -24.04 36.37 59.61
CA THR A 183 -23.44 36.46 60.96
C THR A 183 -22.46 37.63 61.06
N ALA A 184 -21.76 37.98 59.98
CA ALA A 184 -20.85 39.12 59.91
C ALA A 184 -21.58 40.47 59.90
N ASP A 185 -22.73 40.57 59.22
CA ASP A 185 -23.60 41.76 59.23
C ASP A 185 -24.29 41.97 60.59
N GLY A 186 -24.43 40.91 61.39
CA GLY A 186 -24.97 40.92 62.76
C GLY A 186 -23.92 41.10 63.87
N VAL A 187 -22.98 42.03 63.76
CA VAL A 187 -22.10 42.55 64.84
C VAL A 187 -21.56 41.50 65.85
N GLY A 188 -20.35 41.01 65.60
CA GLY A 188 -19.28 40.93 66.61
C GLY A 188 -19.34 39.87 67.71
N ARG A 189 -20.32 38.96 67.79
CA ARG A 189 -20.27 37.82 68.73
C ARG A 189 -21.02 36.61 68.20
N THR A 190 -20.30 35.67 67.60
CA THR A 190 -20.51 34.21 67.75
C THR A 190 -19.37 33.44 67.09
N SER A 191 -18.16 33.47 67.71
CA SER A 191 -17.10 32.50 67.37
C SER A 191 -17.60 31.05 67.45
N ASP A 192 -18.59 30.79 68.32
CA ASP A 192 -19.19 29.47 68.54
C ASP A 192 -20.03 28.97 67.36
N GLN A 193 -20.65 29.85 66.57
CA GLN A 193 -21.43 29.43 65.38
C GLN A 193 -20.53 29.11 64.20
N VAL A 194 -19.46 29.89 64.00
CA VAL A 194 -18.44 29.59 62.98
C VAL A 194 -17.68 28.32 63.35
N ALA A 195 -17.36 28.12 64.63
CA ALA A 195 -16.77 26.88 65.13
C ALA A 195 -17.69 25.67 64.91
N ASN A 196 -19.02 25.82 65.06
CA ASN A 196 -19.98 24.75 64.76
C ASN A 196 -20.13 24.45 63.26
N LEU A 197 -19.87 25.42 62.37
CA LEU A 197 -19.86 25.21 60.91
C LEU A 197 -18.56 24.57 60.41
N LEU A 198 -17.47 24.71 61.18
CA LEU A 198 -16.15 24.13 60.93
C LEU A 198 -15.89 22.85 61.73
N ALA A 199 -16.81 22.47 62.63
CA ALA A 199 -16.68 21.26 63.43
C ALA A 199 -16.55 20.02 62.52
N PRO A 200 -15.83 18.97 62.95
CA PRO A 200 -15.65 17.74 62.16
C PRO A 200 -16.98 17.09 61.71
N GLU A 201 -18.05 17.29 62.49
CA GLU A 201 -19.39 16.79 62.20
C GLU A 201 -20.25 17.76 61.38
N ALA A 202 -19.74 18.96 61.07
CA ALA A 202 -20.49 19.98 60.36
C ALA A 202 -20.83 19.52 58.93
N PRO A 203 -22.01 19.90 58.40
CA PRO A 203 -22.45 19.52 57.06
C PRO A 203 -21.44 19.89 55.96
N LEU A 204 -20.72 21.00 56.13
CA LEU A 204 -19.72 21.46 55.17
C LEU A 204 -18.51 20.51 55.10
N VAL A 205 -17.98 20.10 56.26
CA VAL A 205 -16.83 19.18 56.35
C VAL A 205 -17.21 17.81 55.79
N GLN A 206 -18.42 17.32 56.10
CA GLN A 206 -18.92 16.05 55.54
C GLN A 206 -19.09 16.10 54.02
N ASN A 207 -19.62 17.21 53.49
CA ASN A 207 -19.80 17.38 52.04
C ASN A 207 -18.45 17.50 51.31
N LEU A 208 -17.46 18.17 51.90
CA LEU A 208 -16.10 18.24 51.38
C LEU A 208 -15.41 16.87 51.37
N GLN A 209 -15.55 16.09 52.45
CA GLN A 209 -15.01 14.73 52.52
C GLN A 209 -15.67 13.81 51.48
N ARG A 210 -17.00 13.91 51.30
CA ARG A 210 -17.73 13.14 50.30
C ARG A 210 -17.26 13.49 48.89
N ALA A 211 -17.15 14.79 48.57
CA ALA A 211 -16.65 15.25 47.27
C ALA A 211 -15.21 14.79 47.01
N ALA A 212 -14.32 14.88 47.99
CA ALA A 212 -12.94 14.40 47.87
C ALA A 212 -12.88 12.88 47.64
N SER A 213 -13.75 12.11 48.29
CA SER A 213 -13.84 10.66 48.10
C SER A 213 -14.33 10.29 46.71
N GLU A 214 -15.32 11.01 46.18
CA GLU A 214 -15.93 10.75 44.88
C GLU A 214 -14.98 11.12 43.73
N VAL A 215 -14.24 12.22 43.90
CA VAL A 215 -13.10 12.57 43.05
C VAL A 215 -12.06 11.44 43.00
N GLY A 216 -11.73 10.86 44.16
CA GLY A 216 -10.78 9.75 44.25
C GLY A 216 -11.24 8.50 43.49
N ARG A 217 -12.54 8.16 43.56
CA ARG A 217 -13.13 7.03 42.83
C ARG A 217 -13.16 7.27 41.32
N THR A 218 -13.57 8.46 40.91
CA THR A 218 -13.58 8.89 39.50
C THR A 218 -12.17 8.77 38.91
N ALA A 219 -11.15 9.22 39.64
CA ALA A 219 -9.75 9.12 39.24
C ALA A 219 -9.23 7.68 39.11
N ALA A 220 -9.76 6.75 39.89
CA ALA A 220 -9.42 5.32 39.80
C ALA A 220 -10.10 4.67 38.58
N ALA A 221 -11.38 4.96 38.35
CA ALA A 221 -12.14 4.47 37.20
C ALA A 221 -11.53 4.94 35.86
N LEU A 222 -11.11 6.21 35.80
CA LEU A 222 -10.40 6.77 34.64
C LEU A 222 -9.08 6.07 34.37
N ARG A 223 -8.25 5.82 35.40
CA ARG A 223 -6.98 5.10 35.26
C ARG A 223 -7.17 3.66 34.78
N GLU A 224 -8.21 2.99 35.22
CA GLU A 224 -8.51 1.64 34.77
C GLU A 224 -9.03 1.60 33.32
N ALA A 225 -9.82 2.60 32.92
CA ALA A 225 -10.33 2.72 31.54
C ALA A 225 -9.23 3.10 30.52
N THR A 226 -8.21 3.87 30.92
CA THR A 226 -7.13 4.34 30.03
C THR A 226 -5.92 3.40 29.95
N SER A 227 -5.91 2.31 30.71
CA SER A 227 -4.82 1.31 30.78
C SER A 227 -4.43 0.64 29.45
N GLY A 228 -5.16 0.89 28.34
CA GLY A 228 -4.89 0.36 27.01
C GLY A 228 -4.56 1.39 25.93
N ASP A 229 -4.59 2.69 26.21
CA ASP A 229 -4.46 3.74 25.16
C ASP A 229 -3.55 4.90 25.62
N SER A 230 -2.32 4.92 25.08
CA SER A 230 -1.21 5.75 25.58
C SER A 230 -1.40 7.26 25.43
N ASN A 231 -2.23 7.71 24.48
CA ASN A 231 -2.53 9.14 24.30
C ASN A 231 -3.58 9.66 25.29
N LEU A 232 -4.51 8.81 25.71
CA LEU A 232 -5.53 9.16 26.70
C LEU A 232 -4.94 9.21 28.12
N MET A 233 -3.90 8.42 28.41
CA MET A 233 -3.17 8.48 29.68
C MET A 233 -2.58 9.87 29.96
N VAL A 234 -1.92 10.50 28.99
CA VAL A 234 -1.20 11.78 29.19
C VAL A 234 -2.15 12.93 29.53
N GLY A 235 -3.36 12.94 28.94
CA GLY A 235 -4.39 13.93 29.24
C GLY A 235 -5.01 13.72 30.62
N ALA A 236 -5.29 12.47 30.98
CA ALA A 236 -5.87 12.12 32.28
C ALA A 236 -4.91 12.40 33.44
N ASP A 237 -3.62 12.07 33.30
CA ASP A 237 -2.62 12.30 34.36
C ASP A 237 -2.50 13.79 34.73
N ARG A 238 -2.48 14.69 33.73
CA ARG A 238 -2.43 16.14 34.00
C ARG A 238 -3.67 16.65 34.74
N ALA A 239 -4.85 16.23 34.31
CA ALA A 239 -6.11 16.63 34.96
C ALA A 239 -6.19 16.12 36.41
N LEU A 240 -5.74 14.88 36.65
CA LEU A 240 -5.68 14.30 37.99
C LEU A 240 -4.65 15.01 38.87
N GLU A 241 -3.51 15.40 38.30
CA GLU A 241 -2.50 16.16 39.03
C GLU A 241 -3.03 17.52 39.47
N ASP A 242 -3.68 18.26 38.59
CA ASP A 242 -4.29 19.57 38.90
C ASP A 242 -5.39 19.45 39.97
N LEU A 243 -6.26 18.43 39.85
CA LEU A 243 -7.30 18.15 40.82
C LEU A 243 -6.72 17.77 42.19
N SER A 244 -5.62 17.01 42.21
CA SER A 244 -4.93 16.64 43.45
C SER A 244 -4.25 17.83 44.13
N ARG A 245 -3.76 18.81 43.36
CA ARG A 245 -3.22 20.08 43.89
C ARG A 245 -4.34 20.94 44.46
N ALA A 246 -5.48 21.01 43.78
CA ALA A 246 -6.66 21.72 44.27
C ALA A 246 -7.18 21.10 45.58
N ALA A 247 -7.36 19.78 45.62
CA ALA A 247 -7.80 19.07 46.83
C ALA A 247 -6.84 19.25 48.02
N ARG A 248 -5.53 19.28 47.77
CA ARG A 248 -4.51 19.61 48.79
C ARG A 248 -4.67 21.04 49.29
N SER A 249 -4.80 22.02 48.40
CA SER A 249 -5.03 23.42 48.79
C SER A 249 -6.30 23.63 49.63
N LEU A 250 -7.38 22.90 49.33
CA LEU A 250 -8.61 22.92 50.11
C LEU A 250 -8.45 22.27 51.48
N ARG A 251 -7.64 21.19 51.58
CA ARG A 251 -7.31 20.55 52.87
C ARG A 251 -6.45 21.47 53.73
N ASP A 252 -5.40 22.05 53.16
CA ASP A 252 -4.51 22.98 53.86
C ASP A 252 -5.31 24.20 54.36
N LEU A 253 -6.27 24.68 53.56
CA LEU A 253 -7.22 25.70 53.98
C LEU A 253 -8.10 25.21 55.14
N ALA A 254 -8.69 24.02 55.04
CA ALA A 254 -9.52 23.46 56.10
C ALA A 254 -8.74 23.29 57.42
N GLU A 255 -7.52 22.76 57.38
CA GLU A 255 -6.63 22.63 58.55
C GLU A 255 -6.23 24.01 59.13
N THR A 256 -5.96 24.99 58.26
CA THR A 256 -5.67 26.36 58.70
C THR A 256 -6.87 27.00 59.40
N LEU A 257 -8.08 26.76 58.89
CA LEU A 257 -9.32 27.27 59.49
C LEU A 257 -9.67 26.55 60.80
N GLU A 258 -9.33 25.27 60.95
CA GLU A 258 -9.48 24.49 62.17
C GLU A 258 -8.51 24.96 63.27
N GLN A 259 -7.24 25.25 62.91
CA GLN A 259 -6.23 25.72 63.86
C GLN A 259 -6.36 27.20 64.23
N GLN A 260 -6.85 28.04 63.32
CA GLN A 260 -7.00 29.49 63.52
C GLN A 260 -8.31 30.04 62.93
N PRO A 261 -9.46 29.92 63.63
CA PRO A 261 -10.74 30.43 63.16
C PRO A 261 -10.78 31.97 63.02
N ASP A 262 -9.94 32.68 63.78
CA ASP A 262 -9.80 34.15 63.72
C ASP A 262 -9.23 34.67 62.37
N ALA A 263 -8.59 33.80 61.58
CA ALA A 263 -7.93 34.19 60.32
C ALA A 263 -8.92 34.62 59.22
N LEU A 264 -10.17 34.13 59.27
CA LEU A 264 -11.25 34.57 58.38
C LEU A 264 -11.82 35.94 58.75
N LEU A 265 -11.82 36.29 60.04
CA LEU A 265 -12.46 37.51 60.56
C LEU A 265 -11.54 38.74 60.50
N ARG A 266 -10.22 38.58 60.64
CA ARG A 266 -9.26 39.71 60.56
C ARG A 266 -8.64 39.90 59.18
N GLY A 267 -8.80 38.93 58.27
CA GLY A 267 -8.00 38.86 57.06
C GLY A 267 -6.55 38.49 57.38
N ARG A 268 -5.92 37.77 56.46
CA ARG A 268 -4.54 37.32 56.62
C ARG A 268 -3.60 38.54 56.68
N GLU A 269 -3.02 38.83 57.84
CA GLU A 269 -1.96 39.84 57.94
C GLU A 269 -0.75 39.36 57.14
N VAL A 270 -0.58 39.95 55.95
CA VAL A 270 0.68 39.87 55.22
C VAL A 270 1.64 40.78 55.97
N LYS A 271 2.48 40.20 56.84
CA LYS A 271 3.63 40.93 57.36
C LYS A 271 4.52 41.34 56.18
N PRO A 272 4.91 42.63 56.07
CA PRO A 272 5.78 43.13 55.02
C PRO A 272 7.19 42.53 55.11
#